data_AF-A0A9P3P675-F1
#
_entry.id   AF-A0A9P3P675-F1
#
_cell.length_a   1.000
_cell.length_b   1.000
_cell.length_c   1.000
_cell.angle_alpha   90.00
_cell.angle_beta   90.00
_cell.angle_gamma   90.00
#
_symmetry.space_group_name_H-M   'P 1'
#
loop_
_entity.id
_entity.type
_entity.pdbx_description
1 polymer ?
#
loop_
_entity_poly.entity_id
_entity_poly.type
_entity_poly.pdbx_seq_one_letter_code
_entity_poly.pdbx_strand_id
1 'polypeptide(L)'
;MAGRIDYDIEKYQFTEAGESPRLRAQWREVYLECRQQQAGAEERLRIALLNVDYVTSFELPFRLLLVRAPQLIADVRDQLQLNRKAAVFNGKRYGCVYSLKQDLQPIPESFHYHLSNRIRRVDPQGPTAAPYQQIAREIKPARERLRHALLAGLPVTALDALFWFGSQRVAADIAQLRRSGMEIVTEEVEASDNLFNTTRRVPVYRLTSK
;
A
#
# COMPACT_ATOMS: atom_id res chain seq x y z
N MET A 1 5.84 -19.54 16.14
CA MET A 1 5.83 -18.09 15.86
C MET A 1 6.36 -17.89 14.45
N ALA A 2 5.62 -17.23 13.58
CA ALA A 2 6.14 -16.83 12.28
C ALA A 2 7.30 -15.84 12.50
N GLY A 3 8.46 -16.11 11.89
CA GLY A 3 9.62 -15.22 11.97
C GLY A 3 9.33 -13.85 11.34
N ARG A 4 10.13 -12.85 11.72
CA ARG A 4 10.08 -11.49 11.12
C ARG A 4 10.24 -11.55 9.60
N ILE A 5 9.50 -10.71 8.89
CA ILE A 5 9.64 -10.53 7.43
C ILE A 5 10.27 -9.16 7.15
N ASP A 6 11.39 -9.14 6.45
CA ASP A 6 12.07 -7.93 6.04
C ASP A 6 11.79 -7.64 4.56
N TYR A 7 11.34 -6.42 4.28
CA TYR A 7 11.14 -5.88 2.94
C TYR A 7 12.31 -4.95 2.61
N ASP A 8 13.37 -5.52 2.04
CA ASP A 8 14.54 -4.76 1.59
C ASP A 8 14.24 -4.17 0.20
N ILE A 9 13.91 -2.88 0.20
CA ILE A 9 13.56 -2.13 -0.99
C ILE A 9 14.84 -1.53 -1.57
N GLU A 10 15.30 -2.08 -2.70
CA GLU A 10 16.49 -1.61 -3.42
C GLU A 10 16.16 -0.50 -4.41
N LYS A 11 14.97 -0.59 -5.02
CA LYS A 11 14.43 0.44 -5.91
C LYS A 11 12.94 0.59 -5.61
N TYR A 12 12.49 1.83 -5.44
CA TYR A 12 11.07 2.13 -5.34
C TYR A 12 10.77 3.45 -6.02
N GLN A 13 10.06 3.38 -7.13
CA GLN A 13 9.65 4.54 -7.89
C GLN A 13 8.16 4.42 -8.19
N PHE A 14 7.37 5.19 -7.47
CA PHE A 14 5.94 5.36 -7.72
C PHE A 14 5.71 6.78 -8.19
N THR A 15 5.33 6.95 -9.46
CA THR A 15 5.24 8.26 -10.11
C THR A 15 3.94 8.41 -10.87
N GLU A 16 3.39 9.61 -10.83
CA GLU A 16 2.29 10.03 -11.69
C GLU A 16 2.86 10.66 -12.98
N ALA A 17 2.24 10.41 -14.12
CA ALA A 17 2.76 10.81 -15.43
C ALA A 17 2.78 12.34 -15.62
N GLY A 18 1.81 13.05 -15.06
CA GLY A 18 1.72 14.52 -15.01
C GLY A 18 2.30 15.14 -13.73
N GLU A 19 3.12 14.41 -12.95
CA GLU A 19 3.63 14.92 -11.68
C GLU A 19 4.53 16.15 -11.91
N SER A 20 4.12 17.29 -11.35
CA SER A 20 4.89 18.53 -11.45
C SER A 20 6.20 18.46 -10.65
N PRO A 21 7.24 19.22 -11.02
CA PRO A 21 8.47 19.30 -10.24
C PRO A 21 8.24 19.69 -8.78
N ARG A 22 7.24 20.54 -8.52
CA ARG A 22 6.83 20.96 -7.18
C ARG A 22 6.26 19.79 -6.37
N LEU A 23 5.30 19.04 -6.92
CA LEU A 23 4.72 17.86 -6.24
C LEU A 23 5.79 16.82 -5.94
N ARG A 24 6.72 16.61 -6.89
CA ARG A 24 7.86 15.69 -6.68
C ARG A 24 8.74 16.13 -5.51
N ALA A 25 9.02 17.43 -5.39
CA ALA A 25 9.78 17.98 -4.27
C ALA A 25 9.05 17.81 -2.93
N GLN A 26 7.75 18.12 -2.89
CA GLN A 26 6.91 17.92 -1.70
C GLN A 26 6.91 16.46 -1.24
N TRP A 27 6.74 15.51 -2.17
CA TRP A 27 6.79 14.10 -1.81
C TRP A 27 8.16 13.67 -1.28
N ARG A 28 9.25 14.20 -1.83
CA ARG A 28 10.60 13.94 -1.32
C ARG A 28 10.76 14.43 0.12
N GLU A 29 10.23 15.60 0.44
CA GLU A 29 10.24 16.15 1.81
C GLU A 29 9.42 15.28 2.77
N VAL A 30 8.23 14.85 2.35
CA VAL A 30 7.41 13.89 3.12
C VAL A 30 8.19 12.62 3.45
N TYR A 31 8.87 12.01 2.46
CA TYR A 31 9.66 10.80 2.72
C TYR A 31 10.78 11.03 3.75
N LEU A 32 11.48 12.16 3.66
CA LEU A 32 12.55 12.51 4.59
C LEU A 32 12.01 12.73 6.00
N GLU A 33 10.94 13.51 6.14
CA GLU A 33 10.32 13.80 7.42
C GLU A 33 9.76 12.53 8.08
N CYS A 34 9.07 11.69 7.32
CA CYS A 34 8.55 10.41 7.82
C CYS A 34 9.66 9.49 8.35
N ARG A 35 10.82 9.45 7.67
CA ARG A 35 11.97 8.67 8.12
C ARG A 35 12.61 9.26 9.37
N GLN A 36 12.80 10.58 9.41
CA GLN A 36 13.40 11.26 10.55
C GLN A 36 12.58 11.07 11.83
N GLN A 37 11.26 11.10 11.72
CA GLN A 37 10.34 10.94 12.84
C GLN A 37 10.00 9.47 13.14
N GLN A 38 10.51 8.51 12.37
CA GLN A 38 10.09 7.10 12.42
C GLN A 38 8.55 6.96 12.40
N ALA A 39 7.91 7.74 11.54
CA ALA A 39 6.47 7.98 11.57
C ALA A 39 5.66 6.69 11.35
N GLY A 40 4.65 6.49 12.20
CA GLY A 40 3.64 5.44 12.05
C GLY A 40 2.74 5.65 10.83
N ALA A 41 1.80 4.73 10.59
CA ALA A 41 0.91 4.83 9.42
C ALA A 41 0.04 6.11 9.41
N GLU A 42 -0.51 6.48 10.57
CA GLU A 42 -1.32 7.69 10.73
C GLU A 42 -0.48 8.96 10.59
N GLU A 43 0.66 9.03 11.28
CA GLU A 43 1.52 10.22 11.19
C GLU A 43 2.10 10.41 9.78
N ARG A 44 2.45 9.33 9.06
CA ARG A 44 2.85 9.41 7.65
C ARG A 44 1.75 10.04 6.78
N LEU A 45 0.49 9.67 7.01
CA LEU A 45 -0.64 10.28 6.32
C LEU A 45 -0.77 11.77 6.69
N ARG A 46 -0.66 12.10 7.98
CA ARG A 46 -0.73 13.48 8.48
C ARG A 46 0.35 14.37 7.87
N ILE A 47 1.60 13.92 7.88
CA ILE A 47 2.75 14.59 7.25
C ILE A 47 2.47 14.83 5.76
N ALA A 48 1.97 13.82 5.04
CA ALA A 48 1.67 13.98 3.62
C ALA A 48 0.56 15.00 3.34
N LEU A 49 -0.51 14.97 4.14
CA LEU A 49 -1.63 15.91 4.00
C LEU A 49 -1.22 17.36 4.29
N LEU A 50 -0.30 17.57 5.23
CA LEU A 50 0.20 18.89 5.60
C LEU A 50 1.20 19.47 4.60
N ASN A 51 1.97 18.63 3.91
CA ASN A 51 3.11 19.05 3.09
C ASN A 51 2.88 18.96 1.57
N VAL A 52 1.94 18.14 1.10
CA VAL A 52 1.66 17.97 -0.33
C VAL A 52 0.43 18.76 -0.73
N ASP A 53 0.47 19.41 -1.90
CA ASP A 53 -0.66 20.19 -2.40
C ASP A 53 -1.97 19.38 -2.48
N TYR A 54 -1.85 18.08 -2.77
CA TYR A 54 -2.94 17.10 -2.70
C TYR A 54 -2.37 15.67 -2.67
N VAL A 55 -3.17 14.71 -2.21
CA VAL A 55 -2.86 13.28 -2.27
C VAL A 55 -4.03 12.52 -2.89
N THR A 56 -3.76 11.45 -3.64
CA THR A 56 -4.83 10.60 -4.19
C THR A 56 -5.06 9.35 -3.36
N SER A 57 -6.31 8.90 -3.28
CA SER A 57 -6.64 7.62 -2.62
C SER A 57 -5.88 6.42 -3.22
N PHE A 58 -5.41 6.56 -4.46
CA PHE A 58 -4.66 5.54 -5.17
C PHE A 58 -3.18 5.49 -4.78
N GLU A 59 -2.54 6.65 -4.63
CA GLU A 59 -1.10 6.69 -4.34
C GLU A 59 -0.77 6.43 -2.88
N LEU A 60 -1.69 6.75 -1.95
CA LEU A 60 -1.47 6.61 -0.51
C LEU A 60 -0.97 5.21 -0.09
N PRO A 61 -1.57 4.09 -0.54
CA PRO A 61 -1.04 2.77 -0.24
C PRO A 61 0.39 2.54 -0.76
N PHE A 62 0.75 3.11 -1.90
CA PHE A 62 2.06 2.89 -2.53
C PHE A 62 3.13 3.82 -1.99
N ARG A 63 2.89 5.14 -1.99
CA ARG A 63 3.87 6.12 -1.50
C ARG A 63 4.14 5.94 -0.01
N LEU A 64 3.12 5.67 0.79
CA LEU A 64 3.24 5.69 2.25
C LEU A 64 3.10 4.30 2.89
N LEU A 65 3.04 3.22 2.09
CA LEU A 65 2.84 1.84 2.55
C LEU A 65 1.60 1.69 3.47
N LEU A 66 0.54 2.44 3.18
CA LEU A 66 -0.69 2.48 4.00
C LEU A 66 -1.63 1.34 3.62
N VAL A 67 -1.55 0.26 4.40
CA VAL A 67 -2.37 -0.96 4.21
C VAL A 67 -3.84 -0.80 4.64
N ARG A 68 -4.18 0.30 5.31
CA ARG A 68 -5.54 0.68 5.78
C ARG A 68 -5.87 2.14 5.47
N ALA A 69 -5.47 2.62 4.29
CA ALA A 69 -5.64 4.03 3.91
C ALA A 69 -7.07 4.59 4.08
N PRO A 70 -8.16 3.87 3.73
CA PRO A 70 -9.51 4.39 3.93
C PRO A 70 -9.86 4.66 5.39
N GLN A 71 -9.42 3.79 6.32
CA GLN A 71 -9.63 3.97 7.75
C GLN A 71 -8.84 5.17 8.26
N LEU A 72 -7.55 5.25 7.92
CA LEU A 72 -6.69 6.36 8.33
C LEU A 72 -7.22 7.71 7.83
N ILE A 73 -7.75 7.77 6.60
CA ILE A 73 -8.38 8.98 6.07
C ILE A 73 -9.62 9.35 6.89
N ALA A 74 -10.45 8.38 7.28
CA ALA A 74 -11.62 8.66 8.10
C ALA A 74 -11.22 9.28 9.44
N ASP A 75 -10.17 8.75 10.07
CA ASP A 75 -9.67 9.21 11.37
C ASP A 75 -9.11 10.65 11.31
N VAL A 76 -8.34 10.99 10.27
CA VAL A 76 -7.73 12.33 10.15
C VAL A 76 -8.67 13.40 9.56
N ARG A 77 -9.71 12.99 8.83
CA ARG A 77 -10.63 13.94 8.16
C ARG A 77 -11.28 14.89 9.16
N ASP A 78 -11.68 14.36 10.30
CA ASP A 78 -12.40 15.12 11.33
C ASP A 78 -11.47 16.13 12.03
N GLN A 79 -10.15 15.89 12.00
CA GLN A 79 -9.14 16.74 12.63
C GLN A 79 -8.61 17.84 11.69
N LEU A 80 -8.50 17.57 10.38
CA LEU A 80 -7.78 18.43 9.43
C LEU A 80 -8.67 19.21 8.45
N GLN A 81 -10.00 19.15 8.58
CA GLN A 81 -10.93 19.76 7.60
C GLN A 81 -10.63 19.31 6.16
N LEU A 82 -10.43 18.01 5.98
CA LEU A 82 -9.94 17.45 4.73
C LEU A 82 -11.01 17.52 3.62
N ASN A 83 -10.72 18.26 2.55
CA ASN A 83 -11.58 18.35 1.38
C ASN A 83 -11.32 17.18 0.41
N ARG A 84 -12.33 16.81 -0.38
CA ARG A 84 -12.22 15.75 -1.37
C ARG A 84 -12.92 16.07 -2.69
N LYS A 85 -12.38 15.52 -3.79
CA LYS A 85 -13.07 15.46 -5.09
C LYS A 85 -12.90 14.11 -5.76
N ALA A 86 -13.84 13.72 -6.62
CA ALA A 86 -13.76 12.47 -7.37
C ALA A 86 -12.59 12.48 -8.35
N ALA A 87 -11.99 11.30 -8.58
CA ALA A 87 -10.93 11.13 -9.57
C ALA A 87 -10.92 9.72 -10.19
N VAL A 88 -10.34 9.63 -11.39
CA VAL A 88 -10.11 8.39 -12.12
C VAL A 88 -8.62 8.11 -12.22
N PHE A 89 -8.23 6.87 -11.93
CA PHE A 89 -6.84 6.41 -11.96
C PHE A 89 -6.66 5.35 -13.05
N ASN A 90 -5.62 5.52 -13.87
CA ASN A 90 -5.25 4.59 -14.93
C ASN A 90 -6.44 4.26 -15.86
N GLY A 91 -7.25 5.27 -16.17
CA GLY A 91 -8.40 5.22 -17.09
C GLY A 91 -9.63 4.44 -16.61
N LYS A 92 -9.60 3.77 -15.44
CA LYS A 92 -10.71 2.88 -15.04
C LYS A 92 -10.98 2.73 -13.55
N ARG A 93 -10.07 3.15 -12.68
CA ARG A 93 -10.24 2.98 -11.23
C ARG A 93 -10.79 4.26 -10.63
N TYR A 94 -11.97 4.20 -10.04
CA TYR A 94 -12.56 5.35 -9.35
C TYR A 94 -12.02 5.48 -7.93
N GLY A 95 -11.84 6.73 -7.50
CA GLY A 95 -11.62 7.09 -6.11
C GLY A 95 -11.64 8.61 -5.97
N CYS A 96 -10.71 9.17 -5.20
CA CYS A 96 -10.73 10.60 -4.91
C CYS A 96 -9.35 11.19 -4.68
N VAL A 97 -9.30 12.51 -4.82
CA VAL A 97 -8.21 13.36 -4.36
C VAL A 97 -8.60 13.97 -3.03
N TYR A 98 -7.62 14.10 -2.15
CA TYR A 98 -7.74 14.76 -0.86
C TYR A 98 -6.79 15.96 -0.80
N SER A 99 -7.24 17.08 -0.24
CA SER A 99 -6.40 18.25 -0.01
C SER A 99 -6.95 19.07 1.16
N LEU A 100 -6.06 19.77 1.85
CA LEU A 100 -6.43 20.77 2.85
C LEU A 100 -6.87 22.10 2.20
N LYS A 101 -6.62 22.29 0.90
CA LYS A 101 -7.08 23.47 0.16
C LYS A 101 -8.59 23.42 -0.01
N GLN A 102 -9.23 24.59 0.08
CA GLN A 102 -10.68 24.73 -0.15
C GLN A 102 -11.02 24.64 -1.63
N ASP A 103 -10.25 25.34 -2.48
CA ASP A 103 -10.43 25.27 -3.92
C ASP A 103 -9.71 24.05 -4.51
N LEU A 104 -10.51 23.11 -5.01
CA LEU A 104 -10.05 21.88 -5.64
C LEU A 104 -10.15 21.92 -7.17
N GLN A 105 -10.65 23.01 -7.76
CA GLN A 105 -10.78 23.14 -9.22
C GLN A 105 -9.43 22.99 -9.95
N PRO A 106 -8.31 23.56 -9.48
CA PRO A 106 -7.03 23.47 -10.18
C PRO A 106 -6.40 22.06 -10.17
N ILE A 107 -6.88 21.17 -9.31
CA ILE A 107 -6.33 19.83 -9.16
C ILE A 107 -6.82 18.94 -10.32
N PRO A 108 -6.02 18.03 -10.89
CA PRO A 108 -6.51 17.12 -11.92
C PRO A 108 -7.61 16.17 -11.42
N GLU A 109 -8.41 15.64 -12.35
CA GLU A 109 -9.43 14.61 -12.07
C GLU A 109 -9.06 13.23 -12.63
N SER A 110 -8.01 13.16 -13.44
CA SER A 110 -7.48 11.93 -14.00
C SER A 110 -5.98 11.85 -13.77
N PHE A 111 -5.50 10.70 -13.32
CA PHE A 111 -4.10 10.46 -13.02
C PHE A 111 -3.64 9.14 -13.61
N HIS A 112 -2.38 9.10 -14.05
CA HIS A 112 -1.77 7.91 -14.61
C HIS A 112 -0.52 7.55 -13.81
N TYR A 113 -0.62 6.48 -13.04
CA TYR A 113 0.42 6.03 -12.13
C TYR A 113 1.21 4.85 -12.67
N HIS A 114 2.52 4.91 -12.48
CA HIS A 114 3.44 3.80 -12.73
C HIS A 114 4.20 3.44 -11.45
N LEU A 115 4.38 2.14 -11.23
CA LEU A 115 5.21 1.59 -10.15
C LEU A 115 6.35 0.78 -10.78
N SER A 116 7.58 1.18 -10.50
CA SER A 116 8.78 0.39 -10.75
C SER A 116 9.45 0.11 -9.40
N ASN A 117 9.58 -1.16 -9.04
CA ASN A 117 10.21 -1.54 -7.77
C ASN A 117 11.18 -2.72 -7.95
N ARG A 118 12.08 -2.85 -6.98
CA ARG A 118 12.91 -4.03 -6.74
C ARG A 118 12.96 -4.20 -5.23
N ILE A 119 12.32 -5.26 -4.77
CA ILE A 119 12.11 -5.54 -3.34
C ILE A 119 12.53 -6.98 -3.09
N ARG A 120 13.44 -7.20 -2.15
CA ARG A 120 13.70 -8.52 -1.57
C ARG A 120 12.77 -8.70 -0.37
N ARG A 121 12.12 -9.86 -0.32
CA ARG A 121 11.37 -10.34 0.84
C ARG A 121 12.23 -11.37 1.52
N VAL A 122 12.62 -11.14 2.76
CA VAL A 122 13.53 -12.00 3.51
C VAL A 122 12.86 -12.42 4.80
N ASP A 123 12.96 -13.69 5.14
CA ASP A 123 12.62 -14.19 6.47
C ASP A 123 13.86 -14.90 7.08
N PRO A 124 13.80 -15.49 8.28
CA PRO A 124 14.96 -16.16 8.88
C PRO A 124 15.55 -17.31 8.05
N GLN A 125 14.81 -17.87 7.09
CA GLN A 125 15.28 -18.93 6.18
C GLN A 125 15.88 -18.38 4.89
N GLY A 126 15.81 -17.06 4.66
CA GLY A 126 16.41 -16.37 3.52
C GLY A 126 15.39 -15.70 2.60
N PRO A 127 15.75 -15.48 1.32
CA PRO A 127 14.89 -14.81 0.36
C PRO A 127 13.64 -15.64 0.00
N THR A 128 12.46 -15.05 0.14
CA THR A 128 11.16 -15.71 -0.08
C THR A 128 10.27 -15.03 -1.12
N ALA A 129 10.77 -14.03 -1.86
CA ALA A 129 9.96 -13.26 -2.82
C ALA A 129 9.57 -14.05 -4.09
N ALA A 130 10.35 -15.07 -4.48
CA ALA A 130 10.22 -15.73 -5.79
C ALA A 130 8.82 -16.31 -6.08
N PRO A 131 8.15 -17.02 -5.15
CA PRO A 131 6.79 -17.54 -5.40
C PRO A 131 5.75 -16.43 -5.66
N TYR A 132 5.83 -15.30 -4.92
CA TYR A 132 4.93 -14.16 -5.12
C TYR A 132 5.15 -13.50 -6.48
N GLN A 133 6.41 -13.36 -6.89
CA GLN A 133 6.77 -12.81 -8.21
C GLN A 133 6.29 -13.71 -9.35
N GLN A 134 6.41 -15.03 -9.21
CA GLN A 134 5.93 -15.99 -10.19
C GLN A 134 4.41 -15.87 -10.38
N ILE A 135 3.64 -15.91 -9.29
CA ILE A 135 2.18 -15.72 -9.31
C ILE A 135 1.79 -14.40 -9.98
N ALA A 136 2.52 -13.32 -9.68
CA ALA A 136 2.25 -12.01 -10.26
C ALA A 136 2.44 -11.96 -11.79
N ARG A 137 3.39 -12.75 -12.32
CA ARG A 137 3.66 -12.86 -13.76
C ARG A 137 2.60 -13.70 -14.48
N GLU A 138 2.16 -14.79 -13.87
CA GLU A 138 1.28 -15.78 -14.50
C GLU A 138 -0.20 -15.38 -14.45
N ILE A 139 -0.64 -14.79 -13.35
CA ILE A 139 -2.07 -14.49 -13.13
C ILE A 139 -2.29 -12.98 -13.29
N LYS A 140 -3.31 -12.58 -14.06
CA LYS A 140 -3.64 -11.15 -14.26
C LYS A 140 -4.50 -10.55 -13.13
N PRO A 141 -5.62 -11.16 -12.70
CA PRO A 141 -6.49 -10.54 -11.70
C PRO A 141 -5.87 -10.56 -10.31
N ALA A 142 -5.89 -9.40 -9.61
CA ALA A 142 -5.28 -9.24 -8.29
C ALA A 142 -5.83 -10.23 -7.24
N ARG A 143 -7.16 -10.45 -7.23
CA ARG A 143 -7.81 -11.36 -6.28
C ARG A 143 -7.46 -12.82 -6.56
N GLU A 144 -7.32 -13.21 -7.82
CA GLU A 144 -6.92 -14.57 -8.19
C GLU A 144 -5.46 -14.85 -7.83
N ARG A 145 -4.56 -13.85 -7.93
CA ARG A 145 -3.19 -13.97 -7.40
C ARG A 145 -3.19 -14.26 -5.90
N LEU A 146 -3.98 -13.50 -5.14
CA LEU A 146 -4.13 -13.70 -3.69
C LEU A 146 -4.67 -15.10 -3.37
N ARG A 147 -5.72 -15.53 -4.07
CA ARG A 147 -6.30 -16.87 -3.92
C ARG A 147 -5.26 -17.96 -4.18
N HIS A 148 -4.53 -17.86 -5.30
CA HIS A 148 -3.53 -18.84 -5.69
C HIS A 148 -2.37 -18.90 -4.69
N ALA A 149 -1.93 -17.75 -4.16
CA ALA A 149 -0.88 -17.71 -3.14
C ALA A 149 -1.32 -18.45 -1.87
N LEU A 150 -2.54 -18.21 -1.39
CA LEU A 150 -3.08 -18.89 -0.21
C LEU A 150 -3.24 -20.40 -0.43
N LEU A 151 -3.73 -20.82 -1.60
CA LEU A 151 -3.85 -22.24 -1.96
C LEU A 151 -2.49 -22.94 -2.08
N ALA A 152 -1.45 -22.21 -2.48
CA ALA A 152 -0.07 -22.70 -2.49
C ALA A 152 0.59 -22.70 -1.09
N GLY A 153 -0.17 -22.40 -0.03
CA GLY A 153 0.34 -22.36 1.34
C GLY A 153 1.21 -21.14 1.67
N LEU A 154 1.25 -20.13 0.80
CA LEU A 154 2.05 -18.94 1.03
C LEU A 154 1.39 -18.03 2.09
N PRO A 155 2.14 -17.57 3.11
CA PRO A 155 1.66 -16.54 4.03
C PRO A 155 1.64 -15.16 3.35
N VAL A 156 0.47 -14.54 3.25
CA VAL A 156 0.33 -13.26 2.55
C VAL A 156 0.13 -12.13 3.56
N THR A 157 1.04 -11.16 3.61
CA THR A 157 0.81 -9.88 4.31
C THR A 157 0.12 -8.87 3.39
N ALA A 158 -0.32 -7.75 3.96
CA ALA A 158 -0.81 -6.63 3.16
C ALA A 158 0.26 -5.98 2.27
N LEU A 159 1.54 -6.03 2.67
CA LEU A 159 2.64 -5.55 1.83
C LEU A 159 2.91 -6.51 0.66
N ASP A 160 2.82 -7.83 0.89
CA ASP A 160 2.95 -8.81 -0.18
C ASP A 160 1.89 -8.59 -1.27
N ALA A 161 0.64 -8.42 -0.83
CA ALA A 161 -0.49 -8.14 -1.71
C ALA A 161 -0.35 -6.80 -2.45
N LEU A 162 0.20 -5.78 -1.80
CA LEU A 162 0.45 -4.48 -2.40
C LEU A 162 1.55 -4.56 -3.47
N PHE A 163 2.68 -5.18 -3.15
CA PHE A 163 3.88 -5.19 -4.00
C PHE A 163 3.78 -6.14 -5.19
N TRP A 164 3.23 -7.34 -5.00
CA TRP A 164 3.19 -8.35 -6.06
C TRP A 164 1.79 -8.57 -6.64
N PHE A 165 0.73 -8.40 -5.85
CA PHE A 165 -0.62 -8.71 -6.35
C PHE A 165 -1.38 -7.48 -6.85
N GLY A 166 -0.92 -6.27 -6.51
CA GLY A 166 -1.58 -5.02 -6.89
C GLY A 166 -2.89 -4.79 -6.15
N SER A 167 -3.09 -5.45 -4.99
CA SER A 167 -4.24 -5.24 -4.13
C SER A 167 -3.92 -4.17 -3.08
N GLN A 168 -4.68 -3.08 -3.12
CA GLN A 168 -4.65 -2.00 -2.13
C GLN A 168 -5.57 -2.27 -0.92
N ARG A 169 -6.42 -3.30 -1.02
CA ARG A 169 -7.48 -3.60 -0.05
C ARG A 169 -7.51 -5.09 0.27
N VAL A 170 -6.35 -5.66 0.62
CA VAL A 170 -6.22 -7.11 0.85
C VAL A 170 -7.24 -7.63 1.85
N ALA A 171 -7.56 -6.88 2.92
CA ALA A 171 -8.54 -7.32 3.91
C ALA A 171 -9.94 -7.53 3.31
N ALA A 172 -10.34 -6.68 2.36
CA ALA A 172 -11.61 -6.81 1.65
C ALA A 172 -11.59 -8.00 0.68
N ASP A 173 -10.46 -8.22 -0.02
CA ASP A 173 -10.30 -9.39 -0.88
C ASP A 173 -10.32 -10.69 -0.05
N ILE A 174 -9.64 -10.74 1.10
CA ILE A 174 -9.68 -11.86 2.04
C ILE A 174 -11.10 -12.11 2.55
N ALA A 175 -11.84 -11.07 2.92
CA ALA A 175 -13.23 -11.21 3.35
C ALA A 175 -14.12 -11.79 2.23
N GLN A 176 -13.85 -11.45 0.97
CA GLN A 176 -14.56 -12.05 -0.16
C GLN A 176 -14.17 -13.51 -0.37
N LEU A 177 -12.88 -13.87 -0.24
CA LEU A 177 -12.44 -15.26 -0.34
C LEU A 177 -13.02 -16.13 0.78
N ARG A 178 -13.09 -15.63 2.02
CA ARG A 178 -13.78 -16.29 3.13
C ARG A 178 -15.26 -16.55 2.82
N ARG A 179 -15.96 -15.55 2.30
CA ARG A 179 -17.36 -15.71 1.86
C ARG A 179 -17.53 -16.72 0.73
N SER A 180 -16.48 -16.97 -0.06
CA SER A 180 -16.48 -18.04 -1.08
C SER A 180 -16.14 -19.43 -0.53
N GLY A 181 -16.02 -19.58 0.80
CA GLY A 181 -15.76 -20.86 1.47
C GLY A 181 -14.29 -21.17 1.75
N MET A 182 -13.36 -20.23 1.50
CA MET A 182 -11.96 -20.43 1.87
C MET A 182 -11.76 -20.20 3.37
N GLU A 183 -11.26 -21.22 4.06
CA GLU A 183 -10.88 -21.11 5.46
C GLU A 183 -9.53 -20.41 5.59
N ILE A 184 -9.57 -19.11 5.86
CA ILE A 184 -8.38 -18.26 5.95
C ILE A 184 -8.27 -17.75 7.38
N VAL A 185 -7.16 -18.04 8.06
CA VAL A 185 -6.83 -17.46 9.36
C VAL A 185 -6.08 -16.14 9.18
N THR A 186 -6.27 -15.24 10.15
CA THR A 186 -5.47 -14.02 10.27
C THR A 186 -4.66 -14.12 11.54
N GLU A 187 -3.35 -14.11 11.38
CA GLU A 187 -2.39 -14.00 12.47
C GLU A 187 -1.67 -12.65 12.33
N GLU A 188 -0.67 -12.43 13.17
CA GLU A 188 0.19 -11.26 13.07
C GLU A 188 1.65 -11.71 12.99
N VAL A 189 2.42 -11.00 12.17
CA VAL A 189 3.86 -11.18 12.02
C VAL A 189 4.55 -9.84 12.16
N GLU A 190 5.78 -9.84 12.66
CA GLU A 190 6.61 -8.65 12.59
C GLU A 190 7.09 -8.43 11.15
N ALA A 191 6.92 -7.22 10.65
CA ALA A 191 7.41 -6.82 9.33
C ALA A 191 8.26 -5.56 9.46
N SER A 192 9.40 -5.53 8.78
CA SER A 192 10.24 -4.34 8.65
C SER A 192 10.35 -3.88 7.21
N ASP A 193 10.51 -2.58 6.98
CA ASP A 193 10.84 -2.02 5.67
C ASP A 193 11.89 -0.91 5.80
N ASN A 194 12.78 -0.82 4.81
CA ASN A 194 13.82 0.20 4.72
C ASN A 194 13.39 1.46 3.95
N LEU A 195 12.13 1.53 3.46
CA LEU A 195 11.61 2.75 2.83
C LEU A 195 11.32 3.82 3.89
N PHE A 196 10.70 3.42 5.00
CA PHE A 196 10.47 4.29 6.15
C PHE A 196 11.31 3.91 7.37
N ASN A 197 12.11 2.86 7.30
CA ASN A 197 12.89 2.32 8.43
C ASN A 197 12.01 1.98 9.64
N THR A 198 10.87 1.32 9.38
CA THR A 198 9.91 0.97 10.43
C THR A 198 9.80 -0.53 10.60
N THR A 199 9.64 -0.96 11.85
CA THR A 199 9.29 -2.34 12.21
C THR A 199 7.93 -2.31 12.91
N ARG A 200 7.00 -3.15 12.47
CA ARG A 200 5.64 -3.18 13.00
C ARG A 200 5.01 -4.56 12.88
N ARG A 201 4.05 -4.85 13.77
CA ARG A 201 3.19 -6.03 13.59
C ARG A 201 2.17 -5.76 12.49
N VAL A 202 2.04 -6.69 11.57
CA VAL A 202 1.08 -6.64 10.47
C VAL A 202 0.28 -7.93 10.40
N PRO A 203 -0.98 -7.86 9.92
CA PRO A 203 -1.75 -9.06 9.61
C PRO A 203 -1.04 -9.92 8.57
N VAL A 204 -1.00 -11.22 8.81
CA VAL A 204 -0.61 -12.25 7.85
C VAL A 204 -1.77 -13.22 7.67
N TYR A 205 -2.10 -13.49 6.41
CA TYR A 205 -3.19 -14.37 6.03
C TYR A 205 -2.63 -15.70 5.58
N ARG A 206 -3.20 -16.80 6.09
CA ARG A 206 -2.86 -18.17 5.71
C ARG A 206 -4.13 -18.96 5.49
N LEU A 207 -4.11 -19.90 4.56
CA LEU A 207 -5.13 -20.94 4.51
C LEU A 207 -4.98 -21.81 5.76
N THR A 208 -6.06 -22.22 6.40
CA THR A 208 -5.99 -23.30 7.40
C THR A 208 -5.46 -24.54 6.69
N SER A 209 -4.41 -25.16 7.25
CA SER A 209 -4.05 -26.51 6.84
C SER A 209 -5.24 -27.42 7.13
N LYS A 210 -5.65 -28.23 6.16
CA LYS A 210 -6.48 -29.40 6.45
C LYS A 210 -5.72 -30.38 7.31
#